data_AF-A0A1K1PQ29-F1
#
_entry.id   AF-A0A1K1PQ29-F1
#
_cell.length_a   1.000
_cell.length_b   1.000
_cell.length_c   1.000
_cell.angle_alpha   90.00
_cell.angle_beta   90.00
_cell.angle_gamma   90.00
#
_symmetry.space_group_name_H-M   'P 1'
#
loop_
_entity.id
_entity.type
_entity.pdbx_description
1 polymer ?
#
loop_
_entity_poly.entity_id
_entity_poly.type
_entity_poly.pdbx_seq_one_letter_code
_entity_poly.pdbx_strand_id
1 'polypeptide(L)' 'MQNVTTEKALKNQLASVRMEGYRFSEKEIENVRRCLNGELSFKQFTDKIIKDAKRK' A
#
# COMPACT_ATOMS: atom_id res chain seq x y z
N MET A 1 -10.71 -0.58 22.97
CA MET A 1 -10.29 -0.16 21.62
C MET A 1 -10.79 -1.21 20.64
N GLN A 2 -11.48 -0.82 19.55
CA GLN A 2 -11.84 -1.79 18.52
C GLN A 2 -10.56 -2.37 17.92
N ASN A 3 -10.44 -3.69 17.82
CA ASN A 3 -9.33 -4.33 17.10
C ASN A 3 -9.45 -3.97 15.62
N VAL A 4 -8.68 -2.97 15.17
CA VAL A 4 -8.60 -2.62 13.75
C VAL A 4 -7.71 -3.65 13.08
N THR A 5 -8.27 -4.41 12.13
CA THR A 5 -7.49 -5.33 11.30
C THR A 5 -6.63 -4.55 10.32
N THR A 6 -5.54 -5.16 9.86
CA THR A 6 -4.64 -4.57 8.85
C THR A 6 -5.38 -4.17 7.58
N GLU A 7 -6.35 -4.97 7.12
CA GLU A 7 -7.19 -4.63 5.95
C GLU A 7 -8.12 -3.45 6.23
N LYS A 8 -8.66 -3.33 7.45
CA LYS A 8 -9.48 -2.15 7.84
C LYS A 8 -8.63 -0.89 7.91
N ALA A 9 -7.41 -0.99 8.45
CA ALA A 9 -6.46 0.12 8.47
C ALA A 9 -6.09 0.57 7.05
N LEU A 10 -5.79 -0.38 6.14
CA LEU A 10 -5.49 -0.08 4.74
C LEU A 10 -6.66 0.60 4.03
N LYS A 11 -7.89 0.11 4.21
CA LYS A 11 -9.09 0.75 3.63
C LYS A 11 -9.29 2.18 4.12
N ASN A 12 -9.06 2.43 5.40
CA ASN A 12 -9.15 3.77 5.97
C ASN A 12 -8.10 4.71 5.36
N GLN A 13 -6.86 4.25 5.19
CA GLN A 13 -5.80 5.03 4.55
C GLN A 13 -6.12 5.34 3.09
N LEU A 14 -6.60 4.35 2.33
CA LEU A 14 -7.02 4.55 0.93
C LEU A 14 -8.20 5.53 0.80
N ALA A 15 -9.13 5.51 1.75
CA ALA A 15 -10.22 6.48 1.80
C ALA A 15 -9.68 7.90 2.08
N SER A 16 -8.76 8.05 3.03
CA SER A 16 -8.10 9.33 3.34
C SER A 16 -7.41 9.92 2.11
N VAL A 17 -6.60 9.11 1.43
CA VAL A 17 -5.85 9.53 0.24
C VAL A 17 -6.80 9.90 -0.91
N ARG A 18 -7.94 9.21 -1.04
CA ARG A 18 -8.96 9.55 -2.04
C ARG A 18 -9.63 10.90 -1.77
N MET A 19 -9.82 11.27 -0.50
CA MET A 19 -10.36 12.59 -0.14
C MET A 19 -9.43 13.73 -0.56
N GLU A 20 -8.12 13.47 -0.60
CA GLU A 20 -7.11 14.41 -1.07
C GLU A 20 -6.97 14.43 -2.61
N GLY A 21 -7.78 13.65 -3.33
CA GLY A 21 -7.78 13.60 -4.79
C GLY A 21 -6.76 12.63 -5.40
N TYR A 22 -6.01 11.90 -4.58
CA TYR A 22 -5.05 10.91 -5.04
C TYR A 22 -5.69 9.53 -5.22
N ARG A 23 -5.16 8.74 -6.17
CA ARG A 23 -5.57 7.35 -6.39
C ARG A 23 -4.34 6.49 -6.63
N PHE A 24 -4.31 5.35 -5.95
CA PHE A 24 -3.36 4.27 -6.24
C PHE A 24 -3.97 3.28 -7.23
N SER A 25 -3.14 2.74 -8.10
CA SER A 25 -3.48 1.61 -8.95
C SER A 25 -3.68 0.33 -8.13
N GLU A 26 -4.42 -0.63 -8.68
CA GLU A 26 -4.61 -1.93 -8.04
C GLU A 26 -3.28 -2.65 -7.79
N LYS A 27 -2.32 -2.51 -8.71
CA LYS A 27 -0.96 -3.06 -8.57
C LYS A 27 -0.20 -2.47 -7.38
N GLU A 28 -0.33 -1.16 -7.14
CA GLU A 28 0.29 -0.50 -5.99
C GLU A 28 -0.34 -0.97 -4.68
N ILE A 29 -1.68 -1.07 -4.63
CA ILE A 29 -2.41 -1.58 -3.46
C ILE A 29 -2.03 -3.04 -3.16
N GLU A 30 -1.88 -3.86 -4.19
CA GLU A 30 -1.49 -5.26 -4.04
C GLU A 30 -0.07 -5.41 -3.47
N ASN A 31 0.88 -4.59 -3.92
CA ASN A 31 2.23 -4.59 -3.34
C ASN A 31 2.21 -4.23 -1.84
N VAL A 32 1.33 -3.31 -1.43
CA VAL A 32 1.15 -2.97 0.00
C VAL A 32 0.59 -4.16 0.77
N ARG A 33 -0.45 -4.83 0.26
CA ARG A 33 -1.03 -6.04 0.91
C ARG A 33 0.01 -7.14 1.08
N ARG A 34 0.79 -7.43 0.04
CA ARG A 34 1.84 -8.45 0.08
C ARG A 34 2.92 -8.11 1.12
N CYS A 35 3.27 -6.83 1.28
CA CYS A 35 4.18 -6.40 2.33
C CYS A 35 3.57 -6.59 3.74
N LEU A 36 2.29 -6.24 3.91
CA LEU A 36 1.58 -6.37 5.19
C LEU A 36 1.35 -7.83 5.61
N ASN A 37 1.19 -8.73 4.65
CA ASN A 37 1.05 -10.17 4.87
C ASN A 37 2.40 -10.89 5.06
N GLY A 38 3.53 -10.19 4.92
CA GLY A 38 4.87 -10.77 5.03
C GLY A 38 5.35 -11.53 3.79
N GLU A 39 4.60 -11.49 2.68
CA GLU A 39 5.02 -12.08 1.39
C GLU A 39 6.15 -11.28 0.72
N LEU A 40 6.30 -10.01 1.10
CA LEU A 40 7.42 -9.15 0.73
C LEU A 40 8.02 -8.55 1.99
N SER A 41 9.34 -8.54 2.09
CA SER A 41 10.01 -7.69 3.08
C SER A 41 9.81 -6.21 2.76
N PHE A 42 9.88 -5.36 3.78
CA PHE A 42 9.81 -3.91 3.62
C PHE A 42 10.84 -3.40 2.59
N LYS A 43 12.06 -3.95 2.61
CA LYS A 43 13.11 -3.63 1.64
C LYS A 43 12.71 -3.98 0.20
N GLN A 44 12.17 -5.18 -0.03
CA GLN A 44 11.71 -5.58 -1.36
C GLN A 44 10.55 -4.71 -1.84
N PHE A 45 9.66 -4.30 -0.94
CA PHE A 45 8.58 -3.36 -1.24
C PHE A 45 9.15 -1.99 -1.67
N THR A 46 10.05 -1.39 -0.89
CA THR A 46 10.65 -0.08 -1.23
C THR A 46 11.45 -0.13 -2.52
N ASP A 47 12.21 -1.20 -2.75
CA ASP A 47 12.99 -1.38 -3.98
C ASP A 47 12.08 -1.44 -5.22
N LYS A 48 10.91 -2.09 -5.11
CA LYS A 48 9.90 -2.11 -6.19
C LYS A 48 9.34 -0.71 -6.47
N ILE A 49 8.98 0.05 -5.44
CA ILE A 49 8.45 1.41 -5.60
C ILE A 49 9.49 2.33 -6.27
N ILE A 50 10.74 2.29 -5.82
CA ILE A 50 11.84 3.09 -6.41
C ILE A 50 12.06 2.70 -7.88
N LYS A 51 12.02 1.40 -8.20
CA LYS A 51 12.21 0.92 -9.57
C LYS A 51 11.07 1.34 -10.50
N ASP A 52 9.82 1.28 -10.03
CA ASP A 52 8.66 1.70 -10.81
C ASP A 52 8.66 3.24 -11.00
N ALA A 53 9.11 4.02 -10.00
CA ALA A 53 9.26 5.47 -10.12
C ALA A 53 10.34 5.89 -11.13
N LYS A 54 11.48 5.19 -11.19
CA LYS A 54 12.56 5.47 -12.17
C LYS A 54 12.21 5.14 -13.63
N ARG A 55 11.11 4.40 -13.86
CA ARG A 55 10.66 3.97 -15.19
C ARG A 55 9.61 4.89 -15.81
N LYS A 56 9.03 5.79 -15.02
CA LYS A 56 8.17 6.88 -15.48
C LYS A 56 9.01 8.10 -15.81
#